data_AF-A0A6G2CDD9-F1
#
_entry.id   AF-A0A6G2CDD9-F1
#
_cell.length_a   1.000
_cell.length_b   1.000
_cell.length_c   1.000
_cell.angle_alpha   90.00
_cell.angle_beta   90.00
_cell.angle_gamma   90.00
#
_symmetry.space_group_name_H-M   'P 1'
#
loop_
_entity.id
_entity.type
_entity.pdbx_description
1 polymer ?
#
loop_
_entity_poly.entity_id
_entity_poly.type
_entity_poly.pdbx_seq_one_letter_code
_entity_poly.pdbx_strand_id
1 'polypeptide(L)'
;MISLWYYVDKDQWSIIENTHEAIIDQDTWEKVQKLRQEIRKYPDGWGDIHLLSRLLFCADCGGKLYVHRTNNGKRIAQFTCDQYSKTPVGTRRKTQHRVNADVVMTLIKETLKEIVKFSQEDEEEFLRTVKATIESQQSTEICGRKLRLTTIKSRLDELEMLMCKIYEDNTLGKLPDKRYQMLDAQCIRAGKP
;
A
#
# COMPACT_ATOMS: atom_id res chain seq x y z
N MET A 1 -5.75 10.98 41.56
CA MET A 1 -5.78 11.73 40.29
C MET A 1 -5.66 10.72 39.17
N ILE A 2 -6.75 10.48 38.44
CA ILE A 2 -6.79 9.53 37.33
C ILE A 2 -6.35 10.32 36.09
N SER A 3 -5.12 10.13 35.66
CA SER A 3 -4.58 10.74 34.43
C SER A 3 -5.22 10.03 33.23
N LEU A 4 -6.25 10.64 32.65
CA LEU A 4 -6.77 10.24 31.34
C LEU A 4 -5.70 10.56 30.28
N TRP A 5 -5.09 9.52 29.75
CA TRP A 5 -4.24 9.62 28.56
C TRP A 5 -5.15 9.91 27.36
N TYR A 6 -5.25 11.18 26.94
CA TYR A 6 -5.88 11.54 25.69
C TYR A 6 -4.96 11.14 24.54
N TYR A 7 -5.37 10.12 23.78
CA TYR A 7 -4.71 9.77 22.53
C TYR A 7 -5.07 10.83 21.50
N VAL A 8 -4.10 11.65 21.11
CA VAL A 8 -4.28 12.70 20.09
C VAL A 8 -4.09 12.06 18.72
N ASP A 9 -5.04 12.28 17.80
CA ASP A 9 -4.95 11.79 16.42
C ASP A 9 -3.68 12.31 15.73
N LYS A 10 -3.09 11.48 14.86
CA LYS A 10 -1.80 11.73 14.20
C LYS A 10 -1.78 13.04 13.41
N ASP A 11 -2.92 13.40 12.86
CA ASP A 11 -3.21 14.61 12.11
C ASP A 11 -2.91 15.86 12.94
N GLN A 12 -3.17 15.81 14.25
CA GLN A 12 -2.90 16.92 15.17
C GLN A 12 -1.46 16.95 15.70
N TRP A 13 -0.56 16.08 15.23
CA TRP A 13 0.83 16.05 15.69
C TRP A 13 1.65 17.11 14.95
N SER A 14 2.24 18.04 15.71
CA SER A 14 3.24 18.98 15.19
C SER A 14 4.64 18.38 15.36
N ILE A 15 5.25 17.92 14.27
CA ILE A 15 6.61 17.38 14.28
C ILE A 15 7.57 18.52 13.95
N ILE A 16 8.34 18.96 14.95
CA ILE A 16 9.37 19.99 14.79
C ILE A 16 10.72 19.29 14.78
N GLU A 17 11.38 19.32 13.64
CA GLU A 17 12.67 18.64 13.45
C GLU A 17 13.82 19.35 14.18
N ASN A 18 14.85 18.60 14.57
CA ASN A 18 16.13 19.12 15.07
C ASN A 18 16.06 20.00 16.34
N THR A 19 15.06 19.79 17.20
CA THR A 19 14.97 20.54 18.48
C THR A 19 15.96 20.02 19.54
N HIS A 20 16.47 18.79 19.37
CA HIS A 20 17.47 18.17 20.24
C HIS A 20 18.48 17.39 19.39
N GLU A 21 19.64 17.08 19.98
CA GLU A 21 20.65 16.21 19.36
C GLU A 21 20.04 14.84 19.03
N ALA A 22 20.22 14.40 17.79
CA ALA A 22 19.66 13.16 17.31
C ALA A 22 20.29 11.96 18.04
N ILE A 23 19.46 11.10 18.62
CA ILE A 23 19.90 9.87 19.31
C ILE A 23 20.46 8.84 18.32
N ILE A 24 19.93 8.84 17.09
CA ILE A 24 20.29 7.94 15.99
C ILE A 24 20.40 8.78 14.72
N ASP A 25 21.33 8.45 13.84
CA ASP A 25 21.46 9.13 12.55
C ASP A 25 20.24 8.91 11.64
N GLN A 26 19.98 9.91 10.79
CA GLN A 26 18.80 9.93 9.92
C GLN A 26 18.79 8.73 8.96
N ASP A 27 19.94 8.34 8.40
CA ASP A 27 20.03 7.21 7.47
C ASP A 27 19.65 5.89 8.14
N THR A 28 20.12 5.65 9.36
CA THR A 28 19.76 4.48 10.16
C THR A 28 18.29 4.49 10.53
N TRP A 29 17.75 5.65 10.92
CA TRP A 29 16.32 5.80 11.18
C TRP A 29 15.49 5.43 9.95
N GLU A 30 15.81 5.99 8.78
CA GLU A 30 15.12 5.71 7.53
C GLU A 30 15.21 4.24 7.11
N LYS A 31 16.39 3.63 7.25
CA LYS A 31 16.59 2.18 7.00
C LYS A 31 15.70 1.34 7.92
N VAL A 32 15.67 1.65 9.21
CA VAL A 32 14.80 0.94 10.17
C VAL A 32 13.33 1.16 9.86
N GLN A 33 12.91 2.36 9.47
CA GLN A 33 11.53 2.62 9.05
C GLN A 33 11.15 1.81 7.81
N LYS A 34 12.03 1.75 6.79
CA LYS A 34 11.84 0.89 5.61
C LYS A 34 11.73 -0.59 5.99
N LEU A 35 12.65 -1.10 6.82
CA LEU A 35 12.60 -2.47 7.33
C LEU A 35 11.33 -2.78 8.14
N ARG A 36 10.80 -1.80 8.90
CA ARG A 36 9.52 -1.95 9.61
C ARG A 36 8.32 -1.98 8.68
N GLN A 37 8.36 -1.21 7.59
CA GLN A 37 7.34 -1.23 6.53
C GLN A 37 7.38 -2.54 5.75
N GLU A 38 8.58 -3.10 5.54
CA GLU A 38 8.82 -4.44 5.00
C GLU A 38 8.38 -5.53 6.00
N ILE A 39 7.05 -5.68 6.10
CA ILE A 39 6.31 -6.84 6.60
C ILE A 39 7.07 -7.66 7.65
N ARG A 40 6.92 -7.26 8.92
CA ARG A 40 7.30 -8.13 10.04
C ARG A 40 6.41 -9.38 10.03
N LYS A 41 7.02 -10.48 9.64
CA LYS A 41 6.53 -11.85 9.72
C LYS A 41 6.42 -12.23 11.20
N TYR A 42 5.30 -11.93 11.86
CA TYR A 42 5.06 -12.43 13.21
C TYR A 42 4.54 -13.87 13.13
N PRO A 43 5.15 -14.82 13.86
CA PRO A 43 4.59 -16.16 13.99
C PRO A 43 3.34 -16.02 14.86
N ASP A 44 2.18 -16.44 14.35
CA ASP A 44 0.89 -16.31 15.06
C ASP A 44 0.78 -17.28 16.27
N GLY A 45 1.89 -17.78 16.81
CA GLY A 45 1.94 -18.83 17.85
C GLY A 45 1.64 -20.25 17.34
N TRP A 46 1.26 -20.40 16.06
CA TRP A 46 0.86 -21.68 15.43
C TRP A 46 1.97 -22.34 14.58
N GLY A 47 3.23 -22.03 14.87
CA GLY A 47 4.43 -22.54 14.17
C GLY A 47 5.01 -21.56 13.15
N ASP A 48 5.93 -22.04 12.32
CA ASP A 48 6.66 -21.22 11.34
C ASP A 48 5.73 -20.57 10.32
N ILE A 49 6.13 -19.43 9.81
CA ILE A 49 5.37 -18.70 8.79
C ILE A 49 5.61 -19.37 7.45
N HIS A 50 4.54 -19.62 6.70
CA HIS A 50 4.68 -20.22 5.37
C HIS A 50 5.49 -19.30 4.44
N LEU A 51 6.34 -19.89 3.59
CA LEU A 51 7.25 -19.17 2.68
C LEU A 51 6.53 -18.13 1.83
N LEU A 52 5.38 -18.52 1.26
CA LEU A 52 4.55 -17.69 0.37
C LEU A 52 3.53 -16.79 1.10
N SER A 53 3.64 -16.65 2.43
CA SER A 53 2.71 -15.79 3.18
C SER A 53 2.73 -14.36 2.66
N ARG A 54 1.53 -13.80 2.38
CA ARG A 54 1.30 -12.45 1.84
C ARG A 54 1.83 -12.18 0.42
N LEU A 55 2.35 -13.19 -0.28
CA LEU A 55 2.76 -13.07 -1.70
C LEU A 55 1.64 -13.44 -2.68
N LEU A 56 0.66 -14.21 -2.23
CA LEU A 56 -0.39 -14.74 -3.09
C LEU A 56 -1.64 -13.86 -3.07
N PHE A 57 -2.22 -13.68 -4.26
CA PHE A 57 -3.46 -12.95 -4.49
C PHE A 57 -4.48 -13.84 -5.19
N CYS A 58 -5.76 -13.62 -4.91
CA CYS A 58 -6.85 -14.33 -5.56
C CYS A 58 -7.01 -13.80 -6.99
N ALA A 59 -6.91 -14.68 -7.99
CA ALA A 59 -7.06 -14.32 -9.40
C ALA A 59 -8.39 -13.61 -9.70
N ASP A 60 -9.48 -14.01 -9.04
CA ASP A 60 -10.79 -13.45 -9.35
C ASP A 60 -10.98 -12.04 -8.79
N CYS A 61 -10.54 -11.76 -7.55
CA CYS A 61 -10.81 -10.48 -6.85
C CYS A 61 -9.60 -9.60 -6.59
N GLY A 62 -8.39 -10.09 -6.82
CA GLY A 62 -7.17 -9.41 -6.37
C GLY A 62 -7.04 -9.30 -4.84
N GLY A 63 -7.92 -9.95 -4.08
CA GLY A 63 -7.82 -10.03 -2.61
C GLY A 63 -6.58 -10.81 -2.17
N LYS A 64 -6.08 -10.54 -0.96
CA LYS A 64 -4.92 -11.26 -0.43
C LYS A 64 -5.33 -12.67 -0.03
N LEU A 65 -4.45 -13.65 -0.26
CA LEU A 65 -4.63 -15.00 0.27
C LEU A 65 -3.88 -15.15 1.59
N TYR A 66 -4.58 -15.57 2.65
CA TYR A 66 -4.00 -15.86 3.96
C TYR A 66 -3.85 -17.36 4.18
N VAL A 67 -2.80 -17.74 4.90
CA VAL A 67 -2.53 -19.14 5.26
C VAL A 67 -3.41 -19.51 6.44
N HIS A 68 -4.17 -20.59 6.30
CA HIS A 68 -4.88 -21.25 7.37
C HIS A 68 -4.38 -22.68 7.48
N ARG A 69 -4.19 -23.17 8.70
CA ARG A 69 -3.86 -24.56 8.99
C ARG A 69 -5.07 -25.25 9.57
N THR A 70 -5.45 -26.40 9.03
CA THR A 70 -6.53 -27.20 9.60
C THR A 70 -6.08 -27.81 10.93
N ASN A 71 -6.98 -27.87 11.91
CA ASN A 71 -6.68 -28.39 13.25
C ASN A 71 -6.97 -29.91 13.39
N ASN A 72 -7.19 -30.62 12.28
CA ASN A 72 -7.62 -32.03 12.28
C ASN A 72 -6.42 -33.01 12.26
N GLY A 73 -5.45 -32.80 13.16
CA GLY A 73 -4.27 -33.66 13.32
C GLY A 73 -3.19 -33.48 12.23
N LYS A 74 -3.56 -33.46 10.95
CA LYS A 74 -2.66 -33.07 9.86
C LYS A 74 -2.75 -31.56 9.66
N ARG A 75 -1.71 -30.83 10.10
CA ARG A 75 -1.60 -29.36 9.99
C ARG A 75 -1.31 -28.91 8.55
N ILE A 76 -2.18 -29.28 7.62
CA ILE A 76 -2.02 -28.96 6.19
C ILE A 76 -2.29 -27.47 6.00
N ALA A 77 -1.33 -26.78 5.37
CA ALA A 77 -1.47 -25.37 5.08
C ALA A 77 -2.34 -25.15 3.83
N GLN A 78 -3.28 -24.22 3.92
CA GLN A 78 -4.18 -23.84 2.84
C GLN A 78 -4.23 -22.32 2.72
N PHE A 79 -4.18 -21.80 1.51
CA PHE A 79 -4.36 -20.39 1.23
C PHE A 79 -5.84 -20.09 0.98
N THR A 80 -6.42 -19.18 1.75
CA THR A 80 -7.83 -18.79 1.64
C THR A 80 -7.95 -17.30 1.32
N CYS A 81 -8.87 -16.95 0.44
CA CYS A 81 -9.15 -15.57 0.08
C CYS A 81 -9.74 -14.76 1.23
N ASP A 82 -9.14 -13.60 1.51
CA ASP A 82 -9.55 -12.72 2.60
C ASP A 82 -10.94 -12.09 2.38
N GLN A 83 -11.32 -11.84 1.13
CA GLN A 83 -12.58 -11.18 0.81
C GLN A 83 -13.80 -12.01 1.18
N TYR A 84 -13.70 -13.35 1.15
CA TYR A 84 -14.81 -14.20 1.56
C TYR A 84 -15.07 -14.12 3.07
N SER A 85 -13.98 -14.17 3.87
CA SER A 85 -14.05 -14.23 5.33
C SER A 85 -14.30 -12.87 6.01
N LYS A 86 -14.31 -11.76 5.25
CA LYS A 86 -14.61 -10.42 5.80
C LYS A 86 -16.08 -10.33 6.20
N THR A 87 -16.35 -9.80 7.39
CA THR A 87 -17.70 -9.61 7.92
C THR A 87 -18.41 -8.43 7.24
N PRO A 88 -19.69 -8.56 6.85
CA PRO A 88 -20.49 -9.79 6.87
C PRO A 88 -19.95 -10.84 5.88
N VAL A 89 -19.76 -12.07 6.37
CA VAL A 89 -19.13 -13.17 5.60
C VAL A 89 -19.93 -13.42 4.33
N GLY A 90 -19.25 -13.61 3.22
CA GLY A 90 -19.91 -13.87 1.93
C GLY A 90 -20.40 -12.61 1.20
N THR A 91 -20.33 -11.42 1.80
CA THR A 91 -20.83 -10.18 1.18
C THR A 91 -19.92 -9.67 0.06
N ARG A 92 -18.60 -9.63 0.30
CA ARG A 92 -17.64 -9.17 -0.72
C ARG A 92 -17.36 -10.25 -1.77
N ARG A 93 -17.44 -11.51 -1.37
CA ARG A 93 -17.30 -12.68 -2.26
C ARG A 93 -18.27 -13.75 -1.85
N LYS A 94 -19.09 -14.22 -2.79
CA LYS A 94 -20.11 -15.25 -2.55
C LYS A 94 -19.53 -16.65 -2.33
N THR A 95 -18.40 -16.94 -2.97
CA THR A 95 -17.74 -18.25 -2.94
C THR A 95 -16.41 -18.17 -2.20
N GLN A 96 -16.06 -19.24 -1.49
CA GLN A 96 -14.81 -19.30 -0.74
C GLN A 96 -13.70 -19.88 -1.60
N HIS A 97 -12.77 -19.03 -2.03
CA HIS A 97 -11.64 -19.47 -2.85
C HIS A 97 -10.51 -19.96 -1.94
N ARG A 98 -10.08 -21.21 -2.16
CA ARG A 98 -9.00 -21.85 -1.42
C ARG A 98 -8.10 -22.64 -2.36
N VAL A 99 -6.82 -22.70 -2.01
CA VAL A 99 -5.84 -23.57 -2.67
C VAL A 99 -4.93 -24.22 -1.62
N ASN A 100 -4.59 -25.49 -1.83
CA ASN A 100 -3.67 -26.21 -0.96
C ASN A 100 -2.24 -25.67 -1.17
N ALA A 101 -1.51 -25.40 -0.09
CA ALA A 101 -0.16 -24.88 -0.16
C ALA A 101 0.80 -25.82 -0.91
N ASP A 102 0.66 -27.14 -0.74
CA ASP A 102 1.54 -28.12 -1.39
C ASP A 102 1.41 -28.07 -2.93
N VAL A 103 0.21 -27.84 -3.43
CA VAL A 103 -0.06 -27.70 -4.87
C VAL A 103 0.64 -26.44 -5.40
N VAL A 104 0.49 -25.31 -4.70
CA VAL A 104 1.16 -24.06 -5.09
C VAL A 104 2.68 -24.20 -5.08
N MET A 105 3.24 -24.85 -4.05
CA MET A 105 4.68 -25.08 -3.95
C MET A 105 5.20 -25.98 -5.07
N THR A 106 4.42 -27.00 -5.46
CA THR A 106 4.78 -27.90 -6.57
C THR A 106 4.82 -27.14 -7.89
N LEU A 107 3.77 -26.36 -8.19
CA LEU A 107 3.71 -25.54 -9.39
C LEU A 107 4.87 -24.54 -9.47
N ILE A 108 5.15 -23.82 -8.38
CA ILE A 108 6.28 -22.88 -8.33
C ILE A 108 7.61 -23.61 -8.61
N LYS A 109 7.81 -24.79 -8.01
CA LYS A 109 9.03 -25.58 -8.23
C LYS A 109 9.17 -26.03 -9.68
N GLU A 110 8.08 -26.45 -10.30
CA GLU A 110 8.05 -26.85 -11.72
C GLU A 110 8.35 -25.65 -12.63
N THR A 111 7.68 -24.53 -12.43
CA THR A 111 7.92 -23.29 -13.19
C THR A 111 9.37 -22.81 -13.03
N LEU A 112 9.94 -22.85 -11.82
CA LEU A 112 11.35 -22.48 -11.62
C LEU A 112 12.30 -23.41 -12.38
N LYS A 113 12.01 -24.71 -12.42
CA LYS A 113 12.82 -25.67 -13.21
C LYS A 113 12.71 -25.38 -14.71
N GLU A 114 11.52 -25.06 -15.20
CA GLU A 114 11.31 -24.67 -16.60
C GLU A 114 12.09 -23.40 -16.96
N ILE A 115 12.07 -22.39 -16.09
CA ILE A 115 12.84 -21.15 -16.27
C ILE A 115 14.35 -21.45 -16.32
N VAL A 116 14.84 -22.28 -15.39
CA VAL A 116 16.26 -22.68 -15.37
C VAL A 116 16.63 -23.44 -16.64
N LYS A 117 15.76 -24.36 -17.07
CA LYS A 117 15.98 -25.13 -18.30
C LYS A 117 16.02 -24.22 -19.52
N PHE A 118 15.06 -23.31 -19.66
CA PHE A 118 15.02 -22.35 -20.76
C PHE A 118 16.26 -21.46 -20.78
N SER A 119 16.72 -20.99 -19.61
CA SER A 119 17.96 -20.21 -19.49
C SER A 119 19.22 -21.00 -19.87
N GLN A 120 19.21 -22.33 -19.75
CA GLN A 120 20.36 -23.18 -20.12
C GLN A 120 20.34 -23.58 -21.61
N GLU A 121 19.16 -23.70 -22.20
CA GLU A 121 18.99 -24.09 -23.60
C GLU A 121 19.22 -22.91 -24.56
N ASP A 122 18.73 -21.71 -24.21
CA ASP A 122 18.94 -20.50 -25.01
C ASP A 122 19.07 -19.25 -24.13
N GLU A 123 20.31 -18.94 -23.74
CA GLU A 123 20.61 -17.78 -22.90
C GLU A 123 20.27 -16.45 -23.60
N GLU A 124 20.47 -16.34 -24.91
CA GLU A 124 20.24 -15.10 -25.65
C GLU A 124 18.75 -14.78 -25.81
N GLU A 125 17.92 -15.77 -26.11
CA GLU A 125 16.46 -15.62 -26.15
C GLU A 125 15.89 -15.34 -24.76
N PHE A 126 16.38 -16.04 -23.72
CA PHE A 126 15.99 -15.78 -22.35
C PHE A 126 16.26 -14.33 -21.94
N LEU A 127 17.49 -13.84 -22.16
CA LEU A 127 17.86 -12.46 -21.83
C LEU A 127 17.02 -11.43 -22.58
N ARG A 128 16.76 -11.65 -23.88
CA ARG A 128 15.90 -10.76 -24.68
C ARG A 128 14.48 -10.71 -24.12
N THR A 129 13.90 -11.87 -23.80
CA THR A 129 12.53 -11.97 -23.28
C THR A 129 12.38 -11.32 -21.91
N VAL A 130 13.36 -11.55 -21.02
CA VAL A 130 13.38 -10.94 -19.68
C VAL A 130 13.51 -9.42 -19.78
N LYS A 131 14.44 -8.90 -20.62
CA LYS A 131 14.61 -7.45 -20.83
C LYS A 131 13.33 -6.81 -21.37
N ALA A 132 12.75 -7.37 -22.44
CA ALA A 132 11.52 -6.86 -23.03
C ALA A 132 10.36 -6.82 -22.03
N THR A 133 10.25 -7.86 -21.18
CA THR A 133 9.22 -7.93 -20.13
C THR A 133 9.42 -6.85 -19.07
N ILE A 134 10.67 -6.66 -18.59
CA ILE A 134 11.00 -5.63 -17.61
C ILE A 134 10.71 -4.24 -18.17
N GLU A 135 11.13 -3.96 -19.40
CA GLU A 135 10.90 -2.67 -20.06
C GLU A 135 9.41 -2.38 -20.22
N SER A 136 8.62 -3.36 -20.66
CA SER A 136 7.16 -3.25 -20.76
C SER A 136 6.52 -2.94 -19.40
N GLN A 137 6.88 -3.69 -18.35
CA GLN A 137 6.36 -3.48 -17.01
C GLN A 137 6.73 -2.10 -16.46
N GLN A 138 7.99 -1.69 -16.60
CA GLN A 138 8.44 -0.36 -16.19
C GLN A 138 7.71 0.75 -16.94
N SER A 139 7.50 0.59 -18.26
CA SER A 139 6.83 1.60 -19.08
C SER A 139 5.39 1.83 -18.64
N THR A 140 4.64 0.76 -18.34
CA THR A 140 3.24 0.86 -17.88
C THR A 140 3.14 1.49 -16.49
N GLU A 141 4.02 1.10 -15.55
CA GLU A 141 4.05 1.71 -14.22
C GLU A 141 4.47 3.19 -14.26
N ILE A 142 5.46 3.53 -15.08
CA ILE A 142 5.91 4.92 -15.26
C ILE A 142 4.80 5.74 -15.90
N CYS A 143 4.10 5.20 -16.90
CA CYS A 143 2.94 5.86 -17.52
C CYS A 143 1.85 6.15 -16.49
N GLY A 144 1.45 5.15 -15.69
CA GLY A 144 0.45 5.33 -14.63
C GLY A 144 0.87 6.36 -13.57
N ARG A 145 2.14 6.34 -13.15
CA ARG A 145 2.70 7.35 -12.23
C ARG A 145 2.68 8.76 -12.84
N LYS A 146 3.08 8.90 -14.10
CA LYS A 146 3.05 10.19 -14.81
C LYS A 146 1.63 10.74 -14.94
N LEU A 147 0.67 9.90 -15.32
CA LEU A 147 -0.73 10.29 -15.44
C LEU A 147 -1.28 10.79 -14.09
N ARG A 148 -1.03 10.05 -13.01
CA ARG A 148 -1.44 10.46 -11.66
C ARG A 148 -0.79 11.78 -11.24
N LEU A 149 0.49 11.97 -11.56
CA LEU A 149 1.21 13.20 -11.29
C LEU A 149 0.61 14.39 -12.06
N THR A 150 0.27 14.21 -13.34
CA THR A 150 -0.40 15.26 -14.12
C THR A 150 -1.79 15.60 -13.56
N THR A 151 -2.57 14.62 -13.13
CA THR A 151 -3.88 14.84 -12.50
C THR A 151 -3.75 15.63 -11.20
N ILE A 152 -2.79 15.26 -10.34
CA ILE A 152 -2.57 15.97 -9.07
C ILE A 152 -2.09 17.40 -9.33
N LYS A 153 -1.19 17.62 -10.30
CA LYS A 153 -0.74 18.97 -10.69
C LYS A 153 -1.88 19.83 -11.20
N SER A 154 -2.68 19.33 -12.14
CA SER A 154 -3.86 20.05 -12.65
C SER A 154 -4.83 20.42 -11.54
N ARG A 155 -5.02 19.52 -10.56
CA ARG A 155 -5.87 19.80 -9.41
C ARG A 155 -5.28 20.89 -8.51
N LEU A 156 -3.96 20.95 -8.36
CA LEU A 156 -3.27 21.98 -7.61
C LEU A 156 -3.43 23.35 -8.29
N ASP A 157 -3.23 23.39 -9.61
CA ASP A 157 -3.40 24.61 -10.42
C ASP A 157 -4.84 25.13 -10.35
N GLU A 158 -5.85 24.24 -10.44
CA GLU A 158 -7.26 24.60 -10.25
C GLU A 158 -7.53 25.23 -8.88
N LEU A 159 -6.98 24.66 -7.82
CA LEU A 159 -7.15 25.16 -6.46
C LEU A 159 -6.49 26.53 -6.29
N GLU A 160 -5.31 26.74 -6.89
CA GLU A 160 -4.62 28.03 -6.88
C GLU A 160 -5.43 29.12 -7.61
N MET A 161 -5.95 28.82 -8.81
CA MET A 161 -6.84 29.74 -9.52
C MET A 161 -8.08 30.11 -8.72
N LEU A 162 -8.72 29.12 -8.06
CA LEU A 162 -9.90 29.35 -7.23
C LEU A 162 -9.56 30.22 -6.01
N MET A 163 -8.39 30.01 -5.38
CA MET A 163 -7.93 30.86 -4.28
C MET A 163 -7.74 32.31 -4.72
N CYS A 164 -7.06 32.56 -5.84
CA CYS A 164 -6.87 33.90 -6.39
C CYS A 164 -8.21 34.60 -6.64
N LYS A 165 -9.17 33.89 -7.28
CA LYS A 165 -10.49 34.44 -7.58
C LYS A 165 -11.30 34.80 -6.34
N ILE A 166 -11.28 33.95 -5.30
CA ILE A 166 -11.96 34.24 -4.02
C ILE A 166 -11.34 35.48 -3.36
N TYR A 167 -10.02 35.62 -3.44
CA TYR A 167 -9.31 36.79 -2.92
C TYR A 167 -9.72 38.07 -3.65
N GLU A 168 -9.75 38.04 -4.99
CA GLU A 168 -10.20 39.16 -5.82
C GLU A 168 -11.65 39.56 -5.51
N ASP A 169 -12.57 38.60 -5.47
CA ASP A 169 -13.98 38.85 -5.17
C ASP A 169 -14.19 39.44 -3.76
N ASN A 170 -13.34 39.08 -2.79
CA ASN A 170 -13.33 39.72 -1.47
C ASN A 170 -12.86 41.17 -1.55
N THR A 171 -11.70 41.44 -2.19
CA THR A 171 -11.17 42.81 -2.32
C THR A 171 -12.10 43.76 -3.07
N LEU A 172 -12.88 43.25 -4.03
CA LEU A 172 -13.89 44.01 -4.78
C LEU A 172 -15.22 44.15 -4.04
N GLY A 173 -15.35 43.59 -2.83
CA GLY A 173 -16.57 43.64 -2.01
C GLY A 173 -17.74 42.80 -2.55
N LYS A 174 -17.51 41.97 -3.57
CA LYS A 174 -18.51 41.03 -4.10
C LYS A 174 -18.76 39.88 -3.12
N LEU A 175 -17.73 39.53 -2.33
CA LEU A 175 -17.80 38.59 -1.24
C LEU A 175 -17.65 39.37 0.09
N PRO A 176 -18.60 39.27 1.04
CA PRO A 176 -18.46 39.91 2.34
C PRO A 176 -17.30 39.33 3.16
N ASP A 177 -16.55 40.19 3.86
CA ASP A 177 -15.38 39.80 4.68
C ASP A 177 -15.69 38.66 5.66
N LYS A 178 -16.85 38.71 6.33
CA LYS A 178 -17.27 37.67 7.28
C LYS A 178 -17.35 36.29 6.61
N ARG A 179 -17.79 36.23 5.35
CA ARG A 179 -17.92 34.99 4.58
C ARG A 179 -16.57 34.51 4.06
N TYR A 180 -15.70 35.44 3.65
CA TYR A 180 -14.31 35.15 3.30
C TYR A 180 -13.54 34.55 4.49
N GLN A 181 -13.60 35.17 5.67
CA GLN A 181 -12.95 34.66 6.89
C GLN A 181 -13.41 33.25 7.28
N MET A 182 -14.70 32.92 7.04
CA MET A 182 -15.19 31.56 7.27
C MET A 182 -14.61 30.54 6.29
N LEU A 183 -14.47 30.91 5.01
CA LEU A 183 -13.87 30.07 3.97
C LEU A 183 -12.36 29.90 4.18
N ASP A 184 -11.64 30.99 4.46
CA ASP A 184 -10.22 30.98 4.79
C ASP A 184 -9.93 30.08 6.01
N ALA A 185 -10.72 30.23 7.08
CA ALA A 185 -10.63 29.34 8.24
C ALA A 185 -10.96 27.87 7.90
N GLN A 186 -11.82 27.58 6.92
CA GLN A 186 -12.05 26.21 6.45
C GLN A 186 -10.86 25.67 5.63
N CYS A 187 -10.24 26.48 4.78
CA CYS A 187 -9.04 26.12 4.04
C CYS A 187 -7.85 25.87 4.98
N ILE A 188 -7.67 26.69 6.03
CA ILE A 188 -6.66 26.47 7.07
C ILE A 188 -6.95 25.21 7.89
N ARG A 189 -8.23 24.86 8.11
CA ARG A 189 -8.62 23.61 8.77
C ARG A 189 -8.44 22.37 7.90
N ALA A 190 -8.58 22.51 6.58
CA ALA A 190 -8.36 21.42 5.61
C ALA A 190 -6.87 21.25 5.23
N GLY A 191 -6.05 22.29 5.44
CA GLY A 191 -4.60 22.30 5.23
C GLY A 191 -3.76 22.15 6.51
N LYS A 192 -4.40 22.14 7.68
CA LYS A 192 -3.77 21.57 8.89
C LYS A 192 -3.83 20.04 8.75
N PRO A 193 -2.71 19.33 9.01
CA PRO A 193 -2.70 17.89 8.98
C PRO A 193 -3.83 17.30 9.83
#